data_AF-A0A349J952-F1
#
_entry.id   AF-A0A349J952-F1
#
_cell.length_a   1.000
_cell.length_b   1.000
_cell.length_c   1.000
_cell.angle_alpha   90.00
_cell.angle_beta   90.00
_cell.angle_gamma   90.00
#
_symmetry.space_group_name_H-M   'P 1'
#
loop_
_entity.id
_entity.type
_entity.pdbx_description
1 polymer ?
#
loop_
_entity_poly.entity_id
_entity_poly.type
_entity_poly.pdbx_seq_one_letter_code
_entity_poly.pdbx_strand_id
1 'polypeptide(L)'
;MSFELHSGAPAPAGLCVCHRCDNPKCVNPEHLFLGTVAVNNQDKADKGRAVLPPRRRGSANPQSILTESQVVEIKRLLLDGLTLENIGARFGVHYGTIWAIKAGRIWRHIQLPQEVA
;
A
#
# COMPACT_ATOMS: atom_id res chain seq x y z
N MET A 1 -7.14 8.73 28.68
CA MET A 1 -7.97 9.14 29.84
C MET A 1 -7.45 10.40 30.53
N SER A 2 -6.81 11.34 29.81
CA SER A 2 -6.26 12.58 30.38
C SER A 2 -7.20 13.79 30.20
N PHE A 3 -7.99 13.83 29.13
CA PHE A 3 -8.96 14.89 28.87
C PHE A 3 -10.04 14.98 29.95
N GLU A 4 -10.72 13.87 30.24
CA GLU A 4 -11.84 13.81 31.19
C GLU A 4 -11.45 14.25 32.62
N LEU A 5 -10.21 13.96 33.02
CA LEU A 5 -9.65 14.36 34.31
C LEU A 5 -9.45 15.88 34.42
N HIS A 6 -9.21 16.57 33.30
CA HIS A 6 -8.98 18.02 33.28
C HIS A 6 -10.25 18.82 32.90
N SER A 7 -11.12 18.26 32.04
CA SER A 7 -12.38 18.91 31.64
C SER A 7 -13.52 18.67 32.63
N GLY A 8 -13.37 17.71 33.55
CA GLY A 8 -14.41 17.32 34.51
C GLY A 8 -15.60 16.58 33.89
N ALA A 9 -15.53 16.25 32.60
CA ALA A 9 -16.59 15.59 31.85
C ALA A 9 -16.03 14.79 30.65
N PRO A 10 -16.66 13.68 30.27
CA PRO A 10 -16.29 12.92 29.07
C PRO A 10 -16.44 13.78 27.80
N ALA A 11 -15.72 13.41 26.74
CA ALA A 11 -15.92 14.05 25.45
C ALA A 11 -17.38 13.86 24.99
N PRO A 12 -18.07 14.92 24.53
CA PRO A 12 -19.43 14.80 24.02
C PRO A 12 -19.55 13.79 22.89
N ALA A 13 -20.69 13.12 22.78
CA ALA A 13 -20.92 12.12 21.73
C ALA A 13 -20.69 12.71 20.33
N GLY A 14 -19.92 11.99 19.50
CA GLY A 14 -19.53 12.44 18.15
C GLY A 14 -18.29 13.33 18.09
N LEU A 15 -17.70 13.68 19.25
CA LEU A 15 -16.41 14.38 19.33
C LEU A 15 -15.31 13.44 19.77
N CYS A 16 -14.13 13.63 19.21
CA CYS A 16 -12.90 12.95 19.58
C CYS A 16 -11.97 13.95 20.28
N VAL A 17 -11.22 13.46 21.28
CA VAL A 17 -10.10 14.20 21.84
C VAL A 17 -8.94 14.09 20.86
N CYS A 18 -8.52 15.23 20.33
CA CYS A 18 -7.42 15.34 19.38
C CYS A 18 -6.22 16.05 20.02
N HIS A 19 -5.01 15.67 19.60
CA HIS A 19 -3.76 16.30 20.05
C HIS A 19 -3.29 17.33 19.03
N ARG A 20 -2.98 18.56 19.47
CA ARG A 20 -2.31 19.55 18.60
C ARG A 20 -0.87 19.14 18.27
N CYS A 21 -0.20 18.48 19.21
CA CYS A 21 1.21 18.13 19.13
C CYS A 21 1.51 16.80 18.43
N ASP A 22 0.49 16.05 17.99
CA ASP A 22 0.63 14.73 17.36
C ASP A 22 1.44 13.69 18.15
N ASN A 23 1.63 13.88 19.46
CA ASN A 23 2.33 12.94 20.33
C ASN A 23 1.32 12.14 21.18
N PRO A 24 1.10 10.84 20.90
CA PRO A 24 0.11 10.02 21.61
C PRO A 24 0.34 9.90 23.12
N LYS A 25 1.58 10.07 23.59
CA LYS A 25 1.93 10.04 25.01
C LYS A 25 1.64 11.36 25.74
N CYS A 26 1.27 12.42 25.02
CA CYS A 26 1.04 13.74 25.61
C CYS A 26 -0.28 13.79 26.39
N VAL A 27 -0.19 14.29 27.63
CA VAL A 27 -1.31 14.46 28.57
C VAL A 27 -1.51 15.90 29.03
N ASN A 28 -0.81 16.87 28.40
CA ASN A 28 -0.98 18.29 28.70
C ASN A 28 -2.38 18.73 28.20
N PRO A 29 -3.28 19.19 29.08
CA PRO A 29 -4.62 19.64 28.67
C PRO A 29 -4.61 20.77 27.64
N GLU A 30 -3.62 21.66 27.64
CA GLU A 30 -3.50 22.73 26.63
C GLU A 30 -3.24 22.20 25.22
N HIS A 31 -2.71 20.98 25.12
CA HIS A 31 -2.45 20.31 23.85
C HIS A 31 -3.62 19.44 23.37
N LEU A 32 -4.68 19.32 24.17
CA LEU A 32 -5.88 18.55 23.86
C LEU A 32 -7.00 19.48 23.40
N PHE A 33 -7.74 19.08 22.37
CA PHE A 33 -8.93 19.79 21.93
C PHE A 33 -10.00 18.80 21.49
N LEU A 34 -11.26 19.24 21.50
CA LEU A 34 -12.37 18.47 20.95
C LEU A 34 -12.48 18.74 19.46
N GLY A 35 -12.33 17.69 18.66
CA GLY A 35 -12.53 17.74 17.22
C GLY A 35 -13.62 16.77 16.79
N THR A 36 -14.36 17.09 15.75
CA THR A 36 -15.19 16.08 15.08
C THR A 36 -14.29 15.14 14.26
N VAL A 37 -14.82 13.98 13.87
CA VAL A 37 -14.16 13.11 12.89
C VAL A 37 -13.82 13.87 11.60
N ALA A 38 -14.67 14.82 11.19
CA ALA A 38 -14.42 15.68 10.03
C ALA A 38 -13.19 16.59 10.23
N VAL A 39 -13.03 17.21 11.40
CA VAL A 39 -11.85 18.04 11.72
C VAL A 39 -10.57 17.19 11.75
N ASN A 40 -10.62 15.99 12.33
CA ASN A 40 -9.48 15.06 12.33
C ASN A 40 -9.10 14.60 10.91
N ASN A 41 -10.08 14.43 10.03
CA ASN A 41 -9.83 14.07 8.62
C ASN A 41 -9.23 15.25 7.84
N GLN A 42 -9.68 16.47 8.10
CA GLN A 42 -9.09 17.68 7.50
C GLN A 42 -7.64 17.89 7.99
N ASP A 43 -7.39 17.75 9.29
CA ASP A 43 -6.04 17.86 9.87
C ASP A 43 -5.08 16.81 9.30
N LYS A 44 -5.54 15.57 9.09
CA LYS A 44 -4.77 14.54 8.37
C LYS A 44 -4.47 14.93 6.93
N ALA A 45 -5.39 15.59 6.24
CA ALA A 45 -5.20 16.06 4.87
C ALA A 45 -4.19 17.21 4.83
N ASP A 46 -4.35 18.22 5.69
CA ASP A 46 -3.48 19.39 5.79
C ASP A 46 -2.04 19.01 6.19
N LYS A 47 -1.89 17.98 7.05
CA LYS A 47 -0.58 17.43 7.44
C LYS A 47 0.02 16.46 6.42
N GLY A 48 -0.61 16.28 5.26
CA GLY A 48 -0.14 15.38 4.20
C GLY A 48 -0.17 13.89 4.56
N ARG A 49 -0.79 13.51 5.69
CA ARG A 49 -0.95 12.12 6.15
C ARG A 49 -2.12 11.39 5.49
N ALA A 50 -2.94 12.11 4.73
CA ALA A 50 -4.01 11.52 3.91
C ALA A 50 -3.49 10.87 2.62
N VAL A 51 -2.25 11.16 2.21
CA VAL A 51 -1.66 10.57 1.00
C VAL A 51 -1.22 9.15 1.31
N LEU A 52 -1.95 8.16 0.79
CA LEU A 52 -1.47 6.78 0.80
C LEU A 52 -0.10 6.75 0.10
N PRO A 53 0.90 6.03 0.65
CA PRO A 53 2.17 5.86 -0.05
C PRO A 53 1.89 5.28 -1.45
N PRO A 54 2.73 5.60 -2.45
CA PRO A 54 2.55 5.06 -3.79
C PRO A 54 2.40 3.55 -3.71
N ARG A 55 1.38 3.00 -4.40
CA ARG A 55 1.15 1.55 -4.43
C ARG A 55 2.45 0.88 -4.86
N ARG A 56 3.06 0.11 -3.95
CA ARG A 56 4.25 -0.67 -4.26
C ARG A 56 3.87 -1.71 -5.32
N ARG A 57 4.59 -1.75 -6.44
CA ARG A 57 4.34 -2.64 -7.58
C ARG A 57 5.56 -3.52 -7.81
N GLY A 58 5.33 -4.70 -8.35
CA GLY A 58 6.42 -5.61 -8.71
C GLY A 58 7.26 -6.00 -7.49
N SER A 59 8.59 -6.01 -7.65
CA SER A 59 9.52 -6.37 -6.57
C SER A 59 9.51 -5.37 -5.40
N ALA A 60 8.98 -4.16 -5.59
CA ALA A 60 8.77 -3.23 -4.49
C ALA A 60 7.66 -3.68 -3.52
N ASN A 61 6.78 -4.61 -3.93
CA ASN A 61 5.81 -5.24 -3.03
C ASN A 61 6.51 -6.37 -2.25
N PRO A 62 6.59 -6.31 -0.90
CA PRO A 62 7.23 -7.37 -0.10
C PRO A 62 6.60 -8.75 -0.26
N GLN A 63 5.35 -8.82 -0.73
CA GLN A 63 4.65 -10.08 -1.01
C GLN A 63 4.87 -10.60 -2.44
N SER A 64 5.63 -9.89 -3.28
CA SER A 64 5.92 -10.33 -4.64
C SER A 64 6.95 -11.45 -4.63
N ILE A 65 6.57 -12.59 -5.21
CA ILE A 65 7.47 -13.74 -5.42
C ILE A 65 8.40 -13.49 -6.63
N LEU A 66 7.94 -12.71 -7.62
CA LEU A 66 8.67 -12.49 -8.87
C LEU A 66 9.35 -11.12 -8.87
N THR A 67 10.47 -11.04 -9.59
CA THR A 67 11.19 -9.80 -9.91
C THR A 67 10.93 -9.34 -11.34
N GLU A 68 11.28 -8.09 -11.66
CA GLU A 68 11.18 -7.52 -13.00
C GLU A 68 11.95 -8.36 -14.03
N SER A 69 13.16 -8.82 -13.70
CA SER A 69 13.98 -9.65 -14.57
C SER A 69 13.36 -11.03 -14.84
N GLN A 70 12.81 -11.67 -13.80
CA GLN A 70 12.10 -12.94 -13.95
C GLN A 70 10.84 -12.79 -14.82
N VAL A 71 10.13 -11.67 -14.72
CA VAL A 71 8.95 -11.42 -15.56
C VAL A 71 9.35 -11.21 -17.02
N VAL A 72 10.47 -10.54 -17.30
CA VAL A 72 11.02 -10.44 -18.67
C VAL A 72 11.37 -11.84 -19.20
N GLU A 73 12.01 -12.68 -18.39
CA GLU A 73 12.34 -14.07 -18.77
C GLU A 73 11.08 -14.91 -19.01
N ILE A 74 10.08 -14.83 -18.12
CA ILE A 74 8.77 -15.48 -18.29
C ILE A 74 8.14 -15.07 -19.63
N LYS A 75 8.17 -13.77 -19.96
CA LYS A 75 7.62 -13.27 -21.23
C LYS A 75 8.38 -13.79 -22.45
N ARG A 76 9.71 -13.98 -22.36
CA ARG A 76 10.49 -14.61 -23.43
C ARG A 76 10.14 -16.09 -23.58
N LEU A 77 10.08 -16.84 -22.49
CA LEU A 77 9.71 -18.27 -22.51
C LEU A 77 8.29 -18.50 -23.04
N LEU A 78 7.38 -17.54 -22.82
CA LEU A 78 6.04 -17.54 -23.42
C LEU A 78 6.06 -17.35 -24.95
N LEU A 79 7.03 -16.61 -25.48
CA LEU A 79 7.24 -16.45 -26.93
C LEU A 79 7.90 -17.70 -27.53
N ASP A 80 8.80 -18.35 -26.79
CA ASP A 80 9.44 -19.61 -27.16
C ASP A 80 8.47 -20.82 -27.13
N GLY A 81 7.20 -20.60 -26.77
CA GLY A 81 6.14 -21.60 -26.83
C GLY A 81 6.11 -22.58 -25.66
N LEU A 82 6.83 -22.30 -24.57
CA LEU A 82 6.77 -23.16 -23.38
C LEU A 82 5.39 -23.10 -22.72
N THR A 83 5.00 -24.22 -22.09
CA THR A 83 3.73 -24.32 -21.38
C THR A 83 3.75 -23.49 -20.09
N LEU A 84 2.58 -22.98 -19.70
CA LEU A 84 2.41 -22.17 -18.49
C LEU A 84 2.81 -22.93 -17.22
N GLU A 85 2.60 -24.25 -17.22
CA GLU A 85 2.96 -25.15 -16.11
C GLU A 85 4.47 -25.29 -15.96
N ASN A 86 5.20 -25.53 -17.04
CA ASN A 86 6.66 -25.64 -17.00
C ASN A 86 7.31 -24.31 -16.59
N ILE A 87 6.80 -23.20 -17.12
CA ILE A 87 7.25 -21.86 -16.72
C ILE A 87 6.95 -21.65 -15.23
N GLY A 88 5.74 -21.96 -14.77
CA GLY A 88 5.37 -21.82 -13.37
C GLY A 88 6.27 -22.61 -12.43
N ALA A 89 6.50 -23.88 -12.74
CA ALA A 89 7.39 -24.76 -11.97
C ALA A 89 8.83 -24.21 -11.89
N ARG A 90 9.37 -23.66 -13.00
CA ARG A 90 10.71 -23.08 -13.04
C ARG A 90 10.88 -21.86 -12.14
N PHE A 91 9.84 -21.03 -11.99
CA PHE A 91 9.88 -19.83 -11.14
C PHE A 91 9.21 -20.01 -9.77
N GLY A 92 8.81 -21.23 -9.42
CA GLY A 92 8.14 -21.52 -8.14
C GLY A 92 6.79 -20.82 -7.98
N VAL A 93 6.09 -20.52 -9.09
CA VAL A 93 4.78 -19.88 -9.08
C VAL A 93 3.72 -20.75 -9.75
N HIS A 94 2.48 -20.61 -9.32
CA HIS A 94 1.36 -21.32 -9.94
C HIS A 94 1.18 -20.91 -11.41
N TYR A 95 0.75 -21.83 -12.29
CA TYR A 95 0.53 -21.55 -13.72
C TYR A 95 -0.44 -20.36 -13.94
N GLY A 96 -1.38 -20.16 -13.03
CA GLY A 96 -2.30 -19.01 -13.04
C GLY A 96 -1.60 -17.66 -12.93
N THR A 97 -0.46 -17.59 -12.23
CA THR A 97 0.39 -16.38 -12.18
C THR A 97 1.00 -16.10 -13.55
N ILE A 98 1.50 -17.14 -14.23
CA ILE A 98 2.05 -17.02 -15.59
C ILE A 98 0.95 -16.60 -16.58
N TRP A 99 -0.24 -17.19 -16.45
CA TRP A 99 -1.40 -16.77 -17.24
C TRP A 99 -1.77 -15.30 -17.01
N ALA A 100 -1.77 -14.82 -15.76
CA ALA A 100 -2.08 -13.43 -15.44
C ALA A 100 -1.02 -12.45 -15.97
N ILE A 101 0.25 -12.86 -16.04
CA ILE A 101 1.32 -12.10 -16.72
C ILE A 101 1.08 -12.07 -18.23
N LYS A 102 0.78 -13.24 -18.83
CA LYS A 102 0.47 -13.37 -20.26
C LYS A 102 -0.73 -12.52 -20.68
N ALA A 103 -1.79 -12.54 -19.89
CA ALA A 103 -3.02 -11.76 -20.09
C ALA A 103 -2.86 -10.27 -19.72
N GLY A 104 -1.69 -9.83 -19.25
CA GLY A 104 -1.43 -8.43 -18.90
C GLY A 104 -2.21 -7.92 -17.67
N ARG A 105 -2.77 -8.82 -16.85
CA ARG A 105 -3.52 -8.47 -15.63
C ARG A 105 -2.59 -8.02 -14.50
N ILE A 106 -1.42 -8.64 -14.43
CA ILE A 106 -0.34 -8.27 -13.51
C ILE A 106 0.93 -7.96 -14.31
N TRP A 107 1.85 -7.17 -13.73
CA TRP A 107 3.10 -6.78 -14.38
C TRP A 107 2.94 -6.10 -15.77
N ARG A 108 1.82 -5.40 -15.99
CA ARG A 108 1.52 -4.67 -17.25
C ARG A 108 2.58 -3.63 -17.64
N HIS A 109 3.28 -3.08 -16.65
CA HIS A 109 4.30 -2.06 -16.85
C HIS A 109 5.64 -2.60 -17.36
N ILE A 110 5.85 -3.93 -17.32
CA ILE A 110 7.05 -4.55 -17.87
C ILE A 110 6.81 -4.84 -19.35
N GLN A 111 7.54 -4.19 -20.23
CA GLN A 111 7.54 -4.50 -21.66
C GLN A 111 8.76 -5.35 -22.01
N LEU A 112 8.60 -6.26 -22.98
CA LEU A 112 9.76 -6.93 -23.54
C LEU A 112 10.59 -5.88 -24.29
N PRO A 113 11.93 -5.83 -24.12
CA PRO A 113 12.76 -5.01 -24.98
C PRO A 113 12.51 -5.46 -26.42
N GLN A 114 12.11 -4.53 -27.30
CA GLN A 114 12.06 -4.83 -28.73
C GLN A 114 13.48 -5.17 -29.16
N GLU A 115 13.68 -6.38 -29.69
CA GLU A 115 14.93 -6.71 -30.36
C GLU A 115 15.09 -5.73 -31.51
N VAL A 116 16.06 -4.84 -31.36
CA VAL A 116 16.46 -3.92 -32.41
C VAL A 116 17.13 -4.79 -33.46
N ALA A 117 16.46 -4.95 -34.61
CA ALA A 117 16.98 -5.61 -35.79
C ALA A 117 18.20 -4.86 -36.36
#